data_AF-A0A7C6TWX1-F1
#
_entry.id   AF-A0A7C6TWX1-F1
#
_cell.length_a   1.000
_cell.length_b   1.000
_cell.length_c   1.000
_cell.angle_alpha   90.00
_cell.angle_beta   90.00
_cell.angle_gamma   90.00
#
_symmetry.space_group_name_H-M   'P 1'
#
loop_
_entity.id
_entity.type
_entity.pdbx_description
1 polymer ?
#
loop_
_entity_poly.entity_id
_entity_poly.type
_entity_poly.pdbx_seq_one_letter_code
_entity_poly.pdbx_strand_id
1 'polypeptide(L)'
;MWNEAFFRMMGQGLLESLYMTLTSTALAYVLGLPLAMVLVVTSPDGIRPMKTLYRVLDFIVNMLRSLPFLILLIAIIPLTRFITGTTLGPTAMIVPLVLAATP
;
A
#
# COMPACT_ATOMS: atom_id res chain seq x y z
N MET A 1 -33.28 16.43 -0.05
CA MET A 1 -32.53 15.20 0.34
C MET A 1 -31.58 14.80 -0.79
N TRP A 2 -32.05 14.75 -2.04
CA TRP A 2 -31.22 14.59 -3.23
C TRP A 2 -31.10 15.93 -3.95
N ASN A 3 -30.11 16.74 -3.58
CA ASN A 3 -29.90 18.08 -4.13
C ASN A 3 -28.65 18.07 -5.05
N GLU A 4 -28.44 19.08 -5.88
CA GLU A 4 -27.24 19.14 -6.75
C GLU A 4 -25.93 18.98 -5.97
N ALA A 5 -25.83 19.56 -4.77
CA ALA A 5 -24.67 19.44 -3.90
C ALA A 5 -24.37 17.97 -3.55
N PHE A 6 -25.40 17.15 -3.34
CA PHE A 6 -25.24 15.74 -3.02
C PHE A 6 -24.60 14.99 -4.21
N PHE A 7 -25.10 15.19 -5.42
CA PHE A 7 -24.53 14.56 -6.62
C PHE A 7 -23.10 15.01 -6.90
N ARG A 8 -22.78 16.29 -6.64
CA ARG A 8 -21.40 16.79 -6.75
C ARG A 8 -20.45 16.11 -5.76
N MET A 9 -20.85 15.97 -4.50
CA MET A 9 -20.04 15.30 -3.47
C MET A 9 -19.83 13.82 -3.79
N MET A 10 -20.86 13.13 -4.29
CA MET A 10 -20.72 11.75 -4.76
C MET A 10 -19.74 11.63 -5.94
N GLY A 11 -19.87 12.50 -6.94
CA GLY A 11 -18.95 12.52 -8.09
C GLY A 11 -17.51 12.77 -7.67
N GLN A 12 -17.29 13.72 -6.75
CA GLN A 12 -15.98 13.98 -6.19
C GLN A 12 -15.43 12.77 -5.42
N GLY A 13 -16.23 12.16 -4.54
CA GLY A 13 -15.79 10.97 -3.79
C GLY A 13 -15.45 9.77 -4.69
N LEU A 14 -16.16 9.61 -5.80
CA LEU A 14 -15.86 8.60 -6.81
C LEU A 14 -14.51 8.87 -7.49
N LEU A 15 -14.25 10.12 -7.87
CA LEU A 15 -12.96 10.53 -8.45
C LEU A 15 -11.80 10.36 -7.45
N GLU A 16 -12.01 10.73 -6.19
CA GLU A 16 -11.02 10.55 -5.13
C GLU A 16 -10.72 9.05 -4.90
N SER A 17 -11.75 8.20 -4.90
CA SER A 17 -11.59 6.76 -4.76
C SER A 17 -10.82 6.15 -5.93
N LEU A 18 -11.14 6.56 -7.16
CA LEU A 18 -10.41 6.14 -8.36
C LEU A 18 -8.96 6.61 -8.32
N TYR A 19 -8.72 7.86 -7.94
CA TYR A 19 -7.38 8.42 -7.80
C TYR A 19 -6.55 7.64 -6.77
N MET A 20 -7.10 7.40 -5.58
CA MET A 20 -6.43 6.62 -4.54
C MET A 20 -6.15 5.20 -5.01
N THR A 21 -7.14 4.53 -5.60
CA THR A 21 -7.02 3.12 -6.01
C THR A 21 -6.00 2.96 -7.13
N LEU A 22 -6.16 3.68 -8.24
CA LEU A 22 -5.28 3.54 -9.40
C LEU A 22 -3.84 3.92 -9.07
N THR A 23 -3.64 5.03 -8.34
CA THR A 23 -2.29 5.49 -7.99
C THR A 23 -1.63 4.55 -6.98
N SER A 24 -2.36 4.12 -5.95
CA SER A 24 -1.79 3.20 -4.96
C SER A 24 -1.50 1.83 -5.55
N THR A 25 -2.39 1.29 -6.39
CA THR A 25 -2.15 0.04 -7.12
C THR A 25 -0.92 0.17 -8.02
N ALA A 26 -0.80 1.22 -8.83
CA ALA A 26 0.35 1.39 -9.71
C ALA A 26 1.67 1.42 -8.93
N LEU A 27 1.74 2.18 -7.84
CA LEU A 27 2.92 2.26 -6.99
C LEU A 27 3.21 0.94 -6.26
N ALA A 28 2.17 0.28 -5.75
CA ALA A 28 2.29 -1.03 -5.10
C ALA A 28 2.81 -2.09 -6.07
N TYR A 29 2.40 -2.07 -7.34
CA TYR A 29 2.94 -2.97 -8.37
C TYR A 29 4.43 -2.72 -8.63
N VAL A 30 4.83 -1.44 -8.72
CA VAL A 30 6.24 -1.08 -8.96
C VAL A 30 7.15 -1.55 -7.82
N LEU A 31 6.67 -1.53 -6.57
CA LEU A 31 7.45 -1.96 -5.40
C LEU A 31 7.30 -3.46 -5.10
N GLY A 32 6.09 -3.98 -5.24
CA GLY A 32 5.70 -5.34 -4.87
C GLY A 32 6.19 -6.38 -5.86
N LEU A 33 6.19 -6.08 -7.17
CA LEU A 33 6.69 -7.03 -8.18
C LEU A 33 8.18 -7.36 -7.99
N PRO A 34 9.10 -6.38 -7.82
CA PRO A 34 10.48 -6.68 -7.50
C PRO A 34 10.65 -7.48 -6.20
N LEU A 35 9.92 -7.12 -5.15
CA LEU A 35 9.97 -7.82 -3.87
C LEU A 35 9.52 -9.28 -4.02
N ALA A 36 8.41 -9.51 -4.72
CA ALA A 36 7.90 -10.83 -5.02
C ALA A 36 8.88 -11.65 -5.86
N MET A 37 9.50 -11.05 -6.89
CA MET A 37 10.53 -11.70 -7.68
C MET A 37 11.73 -12.13 -6.83
N VAL A 38 12.22 -11.27 -5.93
CA VAL A 38 13.32 -11.60 -5.03
C VAL A 38 12.93 -12.76 -4.11
N LEU A 39 11.72 -12.74 -3.52
CA LEU A 39 11.23 -13.82 -2.68
C LEU A 39 11.13 -15.15 -3.44
N VAL A 40 10.57 -15.15 -4.65
CA VAL A 40 10.44 -16.36 -5.47
C VAL A 40 11.81 -16.90 -5.86
N VAL A 41 12.73 -16.05 -6.32
CA VAL A 41 14.09 -16.46 -6.72
C VAL A 41 14.89 -17.02 -5.53
N THR A 42 14.73 -16.43 -4.34
CA THR A 42 15.49 -16.81 -3.13
C THR A 42 14.85 -17.92 -2.32
N SER A 43 13.63 -18.33 -2.68
CA SER A 43 12.89 -19.41 -2.02
C SER A 43 13.66 -20.73 -2.04
N PRO A 44 13.31 -21.68 -1.15
CA PRO A 44 13.98 -22.99 -1.09
C PRO A 44 13.96 -23.75 -2.42
N ASP A 45 12.87 -23.62 -3.18
CA ASP A 45 12.65 -24.23 -4.48
C ASP A 45 12.93 -23.24 -5.65
N GLY A 46 13.50 -22.07 -5.32
CA GLY A 46 13.76 -21.00 -6.26
C GLY A 46 15.03 -21.20 -7.09
N ILE A 47 15.24 -20.30 -8.05
CA ILE A 47 16.38 -20.35 -8.99
C ILE A 47 17.73 -20.19 -8.25
N ARG A 48 17.76 -19.39 -7.17
CA ARG A 48 18.97 -19.16 -6.36
C ARG A 48 18.60 -19.18 -4.88
N PRO A 49 18.46 -20.36 -4.26
CA PRO A 49 18.00 -20.48 -2.88
C PRO A 49 18.93 -19.76 -1.90
N MET A 50 18.38 -18.83 -1.12
CA MET A 50 19.10 -18.07 -0.09
C MET A 50 18.30 -18.07 1.20
N LYS A 51 18.47 -19.13 2.01
CA LYS A 51 17.67 -19.39 3.22
C LYS A 51 17.52 -18.19 4.15
N THR A 52 18.62 -17.47 4.42
CA THR A 52 18.61 -16.32 5.33
C THR A 52 17.83 -15.14 4.75
N LEU A 53 18.10 -14.79 3.49
CA LEU A 53 17.44 -13.66 2.81
C LEU A 53 15.94 -13.92 2.66
N TYR A 54 15.58 -15.12 2.18
CA TYR A 54 14.20 -15.54 2.03
C TYR A 54 13.46 -15.49 3.38
N ARG A 55 14.01 -16.09 4.44
CA ARG A 55 13.35 -16.13 5.75
C ARG A 55 13.12 -14.74 6.35
N VAL A 56 14.08 -13.81 6.19
CA VAL A 56 13.92 -12.43 6.69
C VAL A 56 12.85 -11.69 5.91
N LEU A 57 12.90 -11.74 4.57
CA LEU A 57 11.91 -11.07 3.73
C LEU A 57 10.51 -11.68 3.90
N ASP A 58 10.41 -13.00 3.95
CA ASP A 58 9.15 -13.72 4.17
C ASP A 58 8.54 -13.36 5.52
N PHE A 59 9.35 -13.30 6.59
CA PHE A 59 8.88 -12.83 7.90
C PHE A 59 8.35 -11.40 7.84
N ILE A 60 9.08 -10.47 7.22
CA ILE A 60 8.66 -9.06 7.09
C ILE A 60 7.35 -8.96 6.30
N VAL A 61 7.26 -9.64 5.15
CA VAL A 61 6.07 -9.64 4.28
C VAL A 61 4.86 -10.22 5.01
N ASN A 62 5.02 -11.37 5.67
CA ASN A 62 3.93 -11.99 6.42
C ASN A 62 3.49 -11.14 7.62
N MET A 63 4.44 -10.49 8.31
CA MET A 63 4.12 -9.54 9.39
C MET A 63 3.30 -8.36 8.85
N LEU A 64 3.74 -7.72 7.76
CA LEU A 64 3.03 -6.59 7.16
C LEU A 64 1.63 -6.98 6.66
N ARG A 65 1.49 -8.14 6.00
CA ARG A 65 0.19 -8.67 5.54
C ARG A 65 -0.78 -8.98 6.67
N SER A 66 -0.26 -9.39 7.83
CA SER A 66 -1.09 -9.70 9.01
C SER A 66 -1.60 -8.47 9.74
N LEU A 67 -0.99 -7.30 9.54
CA LEU A 67 -1.39 -6.05 10.20
C LEU A 67 -2.71 -5.55 9.60
N PRO A 68 -3.76 -5.34 10.42
CA PRO A 68 -4.98 -4.70 9.96
C PRO A 68 -4.68 -3.31 9.39
N PHE A 69 -5.28 -2.99 8.24
CA PHE A 69 -5.05 -1.72 7.54
C PHE A 69 -5.20 -0.49 8.46
N LEU A 70 -6.21 -0.49 9.33
CA LEU A 70 -6.45 0.61 10.27
C LEU A 70 -5.29 0.81 11.25
N ILE A 71 -4.68 -0.27 11.73
CA ILE A 71 -3.53 -0.21 12.65
C ILE A 71 -2.30 0.31 11.90
N LEU A 72 -2.06 -0.22 10.70
CA LEU A 72 -0.98 0.21 9.83
C LEU A 72 -1.09 1.72 9.57
N LEU A 73 -2.26 2.20 9.12
CA LEU A 73 -2.53 3.60 8.84
C LEU A 73 -2.11 4.53 9.99
N ILE A 74 -2.46 4.18 11.23
CA ILE A 74 -2.09 4.96 12.42
C ILE A 74 -0.58 4.91 12.66
N ALA A 75 0.03 3.74 12.50
CA ALA A 75 1.48 3.56 12.67
C ALA A 75 2.30 4.37 11.64
N ILE A 76 1.76 4.60 10.43
CA ILE A 76 2.48 5.29 9.34
C ILE A 76 2.27 6.81 9.35
N ILE A 77 1.38 7.37 10.18
CA ILE A 77 1.12 8.82 10.27
C ILE A 77 2.39 9.70 10.19
N PRO A 78 3.47 9.46 10.97
CA PRO A 78 4.67 10.30 10.90
C PRO A 78 5.34 10.24 9.52
N LEU A 79 5.40 9.05 8.91
CA LEU A 79 5.96 8.85 7.58
C LEU A 79 5.07 9.48 6.50
N THR A 80 3.75 9.35 6.61
CA THR A 80 2.79 9.99 5.69
C THR A 80 2.94 11.50 5.69
N ARG A 81 3.07 12.12 6.87
CA ARG A 81 3.33 13.56 7.00
C ARG A 81 4.68 13.93 6.41
N PHE A 82 5.71 13.12 6.62
CA PHE A 82 7.04 13.37 6.06
C PHE A 82 7.02 13.36 4.53
N ILE A 83 6.30 12.43 3.90
CA ILE A 83 6.25 12.29 2.43
C ILE A 83 5.33 13.33 1.79
N THR A 84 4.14 13.54 2.35
CA THR A 84 3.08 14.32 1.69
C THR A 84 2.88 15.71 2.29
N GLY A 85 3.55 16.03 3.41
CA GLY A 85 3.36 17.27 4.15
C GLY A 85 2.06 17.35 4.96
N THR A 86 1.15 16.38 4.81
CA THR A 86 -0.16 16.34 5.48
C THR A 86 -0.51 14.92 5.92
N THR A 87 -1.51 14.79 6.78
CA THR A 87 -2.06 13.49 7.23
C THR A 87 -3.51 13.30 6.79
N LEU A 88 -4.06 14.25 6.02
CA LEU A 88 -5.46 14.28 5.59
C LEU A 88 -5.56 14.40 4.08
N GLY A 89 -6.62 13.81 3.54
CA GLY A 89 -6.98 13.87 2.12
C GLY A 89 -6.49 12.68 1.29
N PRO A 90 -6.90 12.61 0.00
CA PRO A 90 -6.63 11.46 -0.86
C PRO A 90 -5.15 11.16 -1.05
N THR A 91 -4.31 12.18 -1.22
CA THR A 91 -2.87 12.02 -1.43
C THR A 91 -2.17 11.46 -0.18
N ALA A 92 -2.58 11.87 1.03
CA ALA A 92 -2.05 11.33 2.27
C ALA A 92 -2.42 9.84 2.42
N MET A 93 -3.63 9.45 2.02
CA MET A 93 -4.12 8.08 2.10
C MET A 93 -3.39 7.11 1.16
N ILE A 94 -2.81 7.61 0.06
CA ILE A 94 -2.05 6.76 -0.87
C ILE A 94 -0.86 6.09 -0.19
N VAL A 95 -0.15 6.77 0.73
CA VAL A 95 1.04 6.22 1.40
C VAL A 95 0.75 4.92 2.16
N PRO A 96 -0.20 4.88 3.13
CA PRO A 96 -0.53 3.63 3.81
C PRO A 96 -1.18 2.60 2.88
N LEU A 97 -1.93 3.01 1.84
CA LEU A 97 -2.51 2.09 0.86
C LEU A 97 -1.43 1.36 0.06
N VAL A 98 -0.40 2.08 -0.40
CA VAL A 98 0.74 1.48 -1.11
C VAL A 98 1.45 0.49 -0.22
N LEU A 99 1.75 0.85 1.04
CA LEU A 99 2.46 -0.03 1.96
C LEU A 99 1.65 -1.27 2.34
N ALA A 100 0.32 -1.15 2.44
CA ALA A 100 -0.57 -2.27 2.66
C ALA A 100 -0.66 -3.21 1.44
N ALA A 101 -0.64 -2.65 0.23
CA ALA A 101 -0.83 -3.39 -1.03
C ALA A 101 0.46 -3.92 -1.66
N THR A 102 1.63 -3.43 -1.22
CA THR A 102 2.95 -3.82 -1.76
C THR A 102 3.33 -5.27 -1.45
N PRO A 103 3.31 -5.72 -0.17
CA PRO A 103 3.66 -7.09 0.19
C PRO A 103 2.53 -8.06 -0.09
#